data_AF-A0A933LND2-F1
#
_entry.id   AF-A0A933LND2-F1
#
_cell.length_a   1.000
_cell.length_b   1.000
_cell.length_c   1.000
_cell.angle_alpha   90.00
_cell.angle_beta   90.00
_cell.angle_gamma   90.00
#
_symmetry.space_group_name_H-M   'P 1'
#
loop_
_entity.id
_entity.type
_entity.pdbx_description
1 polymer ?
#
loop_
_entity_poly.entity_id
_entity_poly.type
_entity_poly.pdbx_seq_one_letter_code
_entity_poly.pdbx_strand_id
1 'polypeptide(L)'
;MTVVELDKRVTRSVDSYGTIQIRVVVLKAKRTTDDEPDAEQEIASLETAEPTDDSGSSPLSAYLERKSRGRQCVVFLVNGQRHDGWDNGFIARDLGFKYLRTRTMIVVDLDGLTHEAISEIVQGSRQGLYKGNVLEAIGDRMVATLKKDPDLTRLQTEAEQEISELQAGDEVVRQKLDELIESHHTAALHLHRGSSEPGQHRGAEHLGFGRSQQQNVVVDGMPNVGEEATPPVLTIVPPLQAIRLRPDTDRAIVVRAAPEHEWINIESLDLRTDPIVEELRLDPSRRGQELEIRLRFEEPADFDSDEYPCVTTLQVVAKFKGHPELRLLERDVVISPPRPRPPRPRPPLRANPTYLRIVSHQPVKLVPGGPSAHVRVRWDGHDSLTAGTSPPWSLRARCLSLGTFPPIGFTQPNDGKFELILDTPHGLLPSERLAFELEAIGPAGQRLLTTFVGQVAELPAAPEPRRIITDAPESVAQRRPPYDLKYVYERDWESPTCWGEAQWTKDDPAAYSEPTESSPLTLLINEDFEGLKLFREALVKRNLEEATIRERVTRYTAHLAFHLYQLYRFAKTQRDAQPADESVHVPSEDELRLETCRVAATLLKVMEVSR
;
A
#
# COMPACT_ATOMS: atom_id res chain seq x y z
N MET A 1 26.88 10.78 23.81
CA MET A 1 26.26 12.13 23.74
C MET A 1 26.05 12.46 22.27
N THR A 2 24.81 12.66 21.84
CA THR A 2 24.52 13.09 20.47
C THR A 2 24.96 14.54 20.29
N VAL A 3 25.86 14.77 19.33
CA VAL A 3 26.39 16.11 19.06
C VAL A 3 25.39 16.84 18.15
N VAL A 4 24.90 18.00 18.61
CA VAL A 4 24.03 18.87 17.83
C VAL A 4 24.88 19.62 16.80
N GLU A 5 24.48 19.58 15.54
CA GLU A 5 25.17 20.22 14.41
C GLU A 5 24.62 21.62 14.13
N LEU A 6 23.31 21.80 14.24
CA LEU A 6 22.63 23.08 14.11
C LEU A 6 21.56 23.19 15.19
N ASP A 7 21.48 24.32 15.88
CA ASP A 7 20.36 24.71 16.74
C ASP A 7 20.06 26.19 16.50
N LYS A 8 19.08 26.45 15.64
CA LYS A 8 18.75 27.79 15.15
C LYS A 8 17.34 28.16 15.54
N ARG A 9 17.13 29.38 16.04
CA ARG A 9 15.81 29.93 16.34
C ARG A 9 15.53 31.14 15.48
N VAL A 10 14.35 31.17 14.85
CA VAL A 10 13.92 32.24 13.97
C VAL A 10 12.49 32.62 14.30
N THR A 11 12.22 33.92 14.43
CA THR A 11 10.86 34.44 14.62
C THR A 11 10.37 35.07 13.32
N ARG A 12 9.15 34.73 12.91
CA ARG A 12 8.55 35.19 11.65
C ARG A 12 7.09 35.56 11.85
N SER A 13 6.66 36.62 11.17
CA SER A 13 5.25 36.99 11.09
C SER A 13 4.51 36.06 10.13
N VAL A 14 3.35 35.59 10.56
CA VAL A 14 2.39 34.82 9.75
C VAL A 14 1.25 35.76 9.39
N ASP A 15 1.40 36.47 8.29
CA ASP A 15 0.41 37.39 7.70
C ASP A 15 -0.32 38.24 8.75
N SER A 16 -1.65 38.20 8.81
CA SER A 16 -2.47 38.90 9.83
C SER A 16 -2.65 38.12 11.13
N TYR A 17 -2.12 36.89 11.22
CA TYR A 17 -2.40 35.96 12.33
C TYR A 17 -1.43 36.10 13.51
N GLY A 18 -0.32 36.83 13.36
CA GLY A 18 0.64 37.11 14.43
C GLY A 18 2.06 36.68 14.09
N THR A 19 2.80 36.18 15.07
CA THR A 19 4.18 35.68 14.88
C THR A 19 4.35 34.26 15.40
N ILE A 20 5.23 33.48 14.78
CA ILE A 20 5.62 32.15 15.24
C ILE A 20 7.13 32.12 15.49
N GLN A 21 7.58 31.30 16.44
CA GLN A 21 8.99 31.03 16.65
C GLN A 21 9.31 29.60 16.19
N ILE A 22 10.19 29.50 15.19
CA ILE A 22 10.64 28.23 14.62
C ILE A 22 12.03 27.95 15.17
N ARG A 23 12.20 26.83 15.87
CA ARG A 23 13.49 26.29 16.29
C ARG A 23 13.81 25.05 15.47
N VAL A 24 14.93 25.06 14.76
CA VAL A 24 15.41 23.92 13.99
C VAL A 24 16.64 23.35 14.65
N VAL A 25 16.61 22.05 14.95
CA VAL A 25 17.72 21.30 15.52
C VAL A 25 18.11 20.21 14.55
N VAL A 26 19.36 20.20 14.09
CA VAL A 26 19.94 19.15 13.25
C VAL A 26 21.01 18.44 14.07
N LEU A 27 20.93 17.12 14.16
CA LEU A 27 21.90 16.27 14.85
C LEU A 27 22.97 15.80 13.86
N LYS A 28 24.21 15.64 14.32
CA LYS A 28 25.26 15.02 13.49
C LYS A 28 24.86 13.60 13.11
N ALA A 29 25.18 13.21 11.88
CA ALA A 29 25.12 11.80 11.48
C ALA A 29 26.02 10.98 12.42
N LYS A 30 25.51 9.84 12.89
CA LYS A 30 26.31 8.92 13.68
C LYS A 30 27.28 8.27 12.69
N ARG A 31 28.58 8.55 12.84
CA ARG A 31 29.60 7.84 12.05
C ARG A 31 29.70 6.43 12.61
N THR A 32 29.26 5.45 11.84
CA THR A 32 29.61 4.04 12.02
C THR A 32 31.14 3.94 11.97
N THR A 33 31.76 3.60 13.10
CA THR A 33 33.21 3.33 13.16
C THR A 33 33.49 1.89 12.73
N ASP A 34 34.51 1.71 11.90
CA ASP A 34 34.84 0.56 11.02
C ASP A 34 35.18 -0.81 11.66
N ASP A 35 34.76 -1.15 12.89
CA ASP A 35 35.16 -2.44 13.52
C ASP A 35 34.00 -3.41 13.85
N GLU A 36 32.77 -3.13 13.43
CA GLU A 36 31.67 -4.11 13.41
C GLU A 36 30.94 -4.06 12.06
N PRO A 37 30.62 -5.21 11.41
CA PRO A 37 29.87 -5.23 10.16
C PRO A 37 28.39 -4.93 10.45
N ASP A 38 28.12 -3.68 10.81
CA ASP A 38 26.79 -3.13 11.09
C ASP A 38 26.49 -1.92 10.19
N ALA A 39 27.24 -1.73 9.09
CA ALA A 39 26.96 -0.69 8.10
C ALA A 39 25.61 -0.88 7.38
N GLU A 40 25.10 -2.12 7.31
CA GLU A 40 23.74 -2.43 6.83
C GLU A 40 22.65 -2.17 7.90
N GLN A 41 23.01 -1.89 9.15
CA GLN A 41 22.04 -1.71 10.24
C GLN A 41 21.61 -0.26 10.50
N GLU A 42 22.32 0.78 10.04
CA GLU A 42 21.86 2.17 10.28
C GLU A 42 20.79 2.67 9.30
N ILE A 43 20.56 1.96 8.19
CA ILE A 43 19.36 2.14 7.33
C ILE A 43 18.22 1.19 7.78
N ALA A 44 18.55 0.05 8.39
CA ALA A 44 17.59 -0.96 8.86
C ALA A 44 17.08 -0.80 10.32
N SER A 45 17.53 0.23 11.07
CA SER A 45 17.22 0.41 12.51
C SER A 45 15.90 1.12 12.86
N LEU A 46 14.95 1.30 11.93
CA LEU A 46 13.67 1.99 12.21
C LEU A 46 12.40 1.18 11.97
N GLU A 47 12.52 -0.13 11.81
CA GLU A 47 11.37 -0.95 11.51
C GLU A 47 11.06 -1.96 12.62
N THR A 48 9.89 -1.77 13.23
CA THR A 48 9.30 -2.40 14.41
C THR A 48 9.83 -1.95 15.78
N ALA A 49 8.96 -1.25 16.52
CA ALA A 49 8.87 -1.38 17.96
C ALA A 49 7.41 -1.67 18.35
N GLU A 50 7.07 -2.95 18.51
CA GLU A 50 6.44 -3.33 19.77
C GLU A 50 7.53 -3.26 20.84
N PRO A 51 7.21 -2.84 22.08
CA PRO A 51 8.19 -2.32 23.02
C PRO A 51 9.16 -3.42 23.44
N THR A 52 10.42 -3.30 23.01
CA THR A 52 11.52 -3.82 23.82
C THR A 52 11.78 -2.79 24.93
N ASP A 53 12.00 -3.29 26.14
CA ASP A 53 12.56 -2.50 27.24
C ASP A 53 13.99 -2.10 26.84
N ASP A 54 14.11 -1.06 26.01
CA ASP A 54 15.39 -0.47 25.65
C ASP A 54 15.88 0.34 26.83
N SER A 55 16.84 -0.25 27.54
CA SER A 55 17.56 0.28 28.70
C SER A 55 18.46 1.48 28.37
N GLY A 56 18.02 2.37 27.48
CA GLY A 56 18.74 3.56 27.05
C GLY A 56 17.84 4.66 26.49
N SER A 57 16.52 4.65 26.76
CA SER A 57 15.63 5.71 26.28
C SER A 57 16.03 7.07 26.88
N SER A 58 16.59 7.92 26.02
CA SER A 58 16.64 9.36 26.28
C SER A 58 15.21 9.84 26.56
N PRO A 59 14.95 10.68 27.58
CA PRO A 59 13.61 11.18 27.92
C PRO A 59 12.80 11.79 26.78
N LEU A 60 13.45 12.10 25.65
CA LEU A 60 12.87 12.73 24.47
C LEU A 60 12.17 11.74 23.51
N SER A 61 12.52 10.45 23.49
CA SER A 61 11.94 9.50 22.51
C SER A 61 10.44 9.27 22.75
N ALA A 62 10.03 9.13 24.02
CA ALA A 62 8.63 9.03 24.41
C ALA A 62 7.81 10.28 24.06
N TYR A 63 8.44 11.46 23.95
CA TYR A 63 7.75 12.72 23.67
C TYR A 63 7.50 12.95 22.16
N LEU A 64 8.13 12.19 21.27
CA LEU A 64 8.03 12.40 19.81
C LEU A 64 7.19 11.34 19.08
N GLU A 65 6.90 10.22 19.74
CA GLU A 65 6.20 9.09 19.13
C GLU A 65 4.69 9.13 19.42
N ARG A 66 3.85 9.05 18.38
CA ARG A 66 2.43 8.69 18.50
C ARG A 66 2.25 7.28 17.96
N LYS A 67 1.60 6.40 18.72
CA LYS A 67 1.37 4.98 18.37
C LYS A 67 0.76 4.75 16.98
N SER A 68 0.07 5.75 16.41
CA SER A 68 -0.62 5.65 15.12
C SER A 68 0.05 6.36 13.94
N ARG A 69 1.05 7.24 14.16
CA ARG A 69 1.61 8.12 13.10
C ARG A 69 3.13 8.13 13.01
N GLY A 70 3.81 7.22 13.69
CA GLY A 70 5.28 7.16 13.70
C GLY A 70 5.92 8.35 14.44
N ARG A 71 7.21 8.59 14.15
CA ARG A 71 8.03 9.63 14.78
C ARG A 71 7.73 10.99 14.14
N GLN A 72 7.23 11.94 14.94
CA GLN A 72 7.00 13.30 14.48
C GLN A 72 8.31 14.10 14.53
N CYS A 73 8.64 14.79 13.44
CA CYS A 73 9.83 15.65 13.37
C CYS A 73 9.49 17.14 13.51
N VAL A 74 8.25 17.53 13.20
CA VAL A 74 7.74 18.87 13.48
C VAL A 74 6.82 18.80 14.69
N VAL A 75 7.04 19.64 15.69
CA VAL A 75 6.22 19.69 16.91
C VAL A 75 5.67 21.11 17.09
N PHE A 76 4.36 21.22 17.23
CA PHE A 76 3.68 22.49 17.51
C PHE A 76 3.42 22.63 19.01
N LEU A 77 3.90 23.75 19.57
CA LEU A 77 3.74 24.10 20.97
C LEU A 77 2.78 25.28 21.12
N VAL A 78 1.92 25.19 22.15
CA VAL A 78 1.12 26.31 22.65
C VAL A 78 1.27 26.30 24.17
N ASN A 79 1.65 27.43 24.75
CA ASN A 79 2.00 27.62 26.15
C ASN A 79 3.05 26.59 26.63
N GLY A 80 4.02 26.29 25.78
CA GLY A 80 5.06 25.27 26.02
C GLY A 80 4.57 23.82 26.03
N GLN A 81 3.29 23.54 25.75
CA GLN A 81 2.73 22.19 25.67
C GLN A 81 2.61 21.73 24.21
N ARG A 82 2.90 20.46 23.92
CA ARG A 82 2.69 19.88 22.58
C ARG A 82 1.21 19.69 22.29
N HIS A 83 0.73 20.34 21.24
CA HIS A 83 -0.64 20.18 20.74
C HIS A 83 -0.70 19.24 19.53
N ASP A 84 0.24 19.36 18.59
CA ASP A 84 0.28 18.52 17.40
C ASP A 84 1.69 18.36 16.82
N GLY A 85 1.81 17.63 15.71
CA GLY A 85 3.05 17.53 14.95
C GLY A 85 2.90 16.88 13.59
N TRP A 86 3.90 17.10 12.74
CA TRP A 86 4.01 16.52 11.41
C TRP A 86 5.13 15.48 11.35
N ASP A 87 5.00 14.57 10.40
CA ASP A 87 5.97 13.51 10.13
C ASP A 87 7.13 14.01 9.25
N ASN A 88 8.08 13.11 8.99
CA ASN A 88 9.25 13.36 8.14
C ASN A 88 8.89 13.76 6.69
N GLY A 89 7.65 13.54 6.26
CA GLY A 89 7.15 13.95 4.96
C GLY A 89 7.31 15.45 4.75
N PHE A 90 7.09 16.27 5.78
CA PHE A 90 7.27 17.73 5.67
C PHE A 90 8.70 18.12 5.28
N ILE A 91 9.70 17.50 5.90
CA ILE A 91 11.11 17.82 5.64
C ILE A 91 11.55 17.32 4.26
N ALA A 92 11.15 16.10 3.88
CA ALA A 92 11.57 15.50 2.62
C ALA A 92 10.83 16.08 1.41
N ARG A 93 9.51 16.26 1.51
CA ARG A 93 8.62 16.67 0.41
C ARG A 93 8.51 18.19 0.31
N ASP A 94 8.13 18.86 1.39
CA ASP A 94 7.78 20.29 1.32
C ASP A 94 9.04 21.17 1.34
N LEU A 95 9.98 20.86 2.24
CA LEU A 95 11.28 21.55 2.28
C LEU A 95 12.25 21.07 1.20
N GLY A 96 12.14 19.81 0.75
CA GLY A 96 13.04 19.21 -0.25
C GLY A 96 14.37 18.70 0.33
N PHE A 97 14.48 18.56 1.65
CA PHE A 97 15.72 18.14 2.32
C PHE A 97 15.72 16.63 2.59
N LYS A 98 15.90 15.85 1.52
CA LYS A 98 15.82 14.37 1.57
C LYS A 98 16.79 13.74 2.56
N TYR A 99 18.02 14.25 2.65
CA TYR A 99 19.09 13.67 3.46
C TYR A 99 19.09 14.18 4.91
N LEU A 100 18.37 15.27 5.18
CA LEU A 100 18.21 15.80 6.53
C LEU A 100 17.01 15.21 7.29
N ARG A 101 16.14 14.42 6.63
CA ARG A 101 14.84 13.99 7.16
C ARG A 101 14.92 13.25 8.50
N THR A 102 15.95 12.42 8.72
CA THR A 102 16.10 11.58 9.92
C THR A 102 16.82 12.28 11.07
N ARG A 103 17.55 13.35 10.77
CA ARG A 103 18.42 14.06 11.73
C ARG A 103 17.92 15.46 12.11
N THR A 104 16.80 15.90 11.55
CA THR A 104 16.24 17.24 11.77
C THR A 104 14.97 17.19 12.60
N MET A 105 14.90 18.05 13.61
CA MET A 105 13.71 18.31 14.43
C MET A 105 13.35 19.79 14.35
N ILE A 106 12.08 20.09 14.12
CA ILE A 106 11.55 21.43 14.03
C ILE A 106 10.54 21.61 15.16
N VAL A 107 10.76 22.60 16.02
CA VAL A 107 9.83 22.98 17.08
C VAL A 107 9.24 24.33 16.74
N VAL A 108 7.91 24.41 16.69
CA VAL A 108 7.18 25.63 16.31
C VAL A 108 6.38 26.08 17.50
N ASP A 109 6.75 27.22 18.07
CA ASP A 109 6.02 27.88 19.15
C ASP A 109 4.99 28.85 18.55
N LEU A 110 3.74 28.65 18.93
CA LEU A 110 2.58 29.39 18.44
C LEU A 110 2.11 30.49 19.41
N ASP A 111 2.83 30.73 20.51
CA ASP A 111 2.42 31.71 21.54
C ASP A 111 2.42 33.17 21.05
N GLY A 112 3.08 33.45 19.92
CA GLY A 112 3.08 34.76 19.28
C GLY A 112 1.89 35.02 18.35
N LEU A 113 0.96 34.07 18.19
CA LEU A 113 -0.24 34.23 17.39
C LEU A 113 -1.29 35.10 18.11
N THR A 114 -2.15 35.75 17.33
CA THR A 114 -3.31 36.47 17.85
C THR A 114 -4.29 35.52 18.55
N HIS A 115 -5.02 36.02 19.54
CA HIS A 115 -5.96 35.19 20.30
C HIS A 115 -7.07 34.58 19.42
N GLU A 116 -7.46 35.29 18.36
CA GLU A 116 -8.42 34.80 17.35
C GLU A 116 -7.85 33.60 16.59
N ALA A 117 -6.61 33.69 16.08
CA ALA A 117 -5.93 32.61 15.38
C ALA A 117 -5.68 31.38 16.29
N ILE A 118 -5.31 31.60 17.55
CA ILE A 118 -5.15 30.50 18.54
C ILE A 118 -6.50 29.81 18.79
N SER A 119 -7.58 30.59 18.91
CA SER A 119 -8.93 30.04 19.14
C SER A 119 -9.42 29.24 17.94
N GLU A 120 -9.09 29.67 16.72
CA GLU A 120 -9.42 28.95 15.48
C GLU A 120 -8.64 27.63 15.34
N ILE A 121 -7.37 27.60 15.74
CA ILE A 121 -6.52 26.42 15.54
C ILE A 121 -6.65 25.37 16.66
N VAL A 122 -7.02 25.76 17.89
CA VAL A 122 -7.13 24.88 19.08
C VAL A 122 -8.57 24.43 19.37
N GLN A 123 -9.49 24.50 18.39
CA GLN A 123 -10.93 24.23 18.58
C GLN A 123 -11.25 22.98 19.44
N GLY A 124 -11.79 23.22 20.65
CA GLY A 124 -12.58 22.32 21.52
C GLY A 124 -11.93 21.01 22.01
N SER A 125 -11.25 20.28 21.14
CA SER A 125 -10.54 19.05 21.45
C SER A 125 -9.07 19.37 21.70
N ARG A 126 -8.53 18.92 22.84
CA ARG A 126 -7.09 19.03 23.13
C ARG A 126 -6.23 18.07 22.27
N GLN A 127 -6.79 17.48 21.22
CA GLN A 127 -6.17 16.43 20.42
C GLN A 127 -5.95 16.91 18.99
N GLY A 128 -4.82 17.58 18.75
CA GLY A 128 -4.39 18.04 17.43
C GLY A 128 -4.76 19.50 17.14
N LEU A 129 -4.22 20.01 16.04
CA LEU A 129 -4.54 21.34 15.52
C LEU A 129 -5.60 21.21 14.42
N TYR A 130 -6.56 22.14 14.38
CA TYR A 130 -7.55 22.20 13.31
C TYR A 130 -6.88 22.54 11.97
N LYS A 131 -7.16 21.74 10.94
CA LYS A 131 -6.64 21.95 9.57
C LYS A 131 -7.47 23.01 8.85
N GLY A 132 -7.20 24.28 9.15
CA GLY A 132 -7.81 25.43 8.48
C GLY A 132 -6.78 26.41 7.93
N ASN A 133 -7.25 27.58 7.50
CA ASN A 133 -6.45 28.62 6.85
C ASN A 133 -5.25 29.08 7.69
N VAL A 134 -5.40 29.13 9.02
CA VAL A 134 -4.31 29.52 9.94
C VAL A 134 -3.16 28.50 9.90
N LEU A 135 -3.46 27.20 9.96
CA LEU A 135 -2.43 26.15 9.94
C LEU A 135 -1.74 26.08 8.58
N GLU A 136 -2.49 26.27 7.49
CA GLU A 136 -1.95 26.35 6.14
C GLU A 136 -1.00 27.55 5.99
N ALA A 137 -1.40 28.75 6.45
CA ALA A 137 -0.54 29.93 6.45
C ALA A 137 0.73 29.75 7.29
N ILE A 138 0.65 29.05 8.44
CA ILE A 138 1.82 28.67 9.24
C ILE A 138 2.74 27.75 8.42
N GLY A 139 2.17 26.73 7.77
CA GLY A 139 2.91 25.80 6.90
C GLY A 139 3.65 26.51 5.77
N ASP A 140 2.95 27.37 5.03
CA ASP A 140 3.53 28.16 3.94
C ASP A 140 4.65 29.08 4.44
N ARG A 141 4.44 29.73 5.59
CA ARG A 141 5.46 30.59 6.21
C ARG A 141 6.69 29.78 6.64
N MET A 142 6.50 28.58 7.18
CA MET A 142 7.59 27.68 7.54
C MET A 142 8.37 27.23 6.31
N VAL A 143 7.69 26.80 5.24
CA VAL A 143 8.33 26.41 3.98
C VAL A 143 9.12 27.58 3.40
N ALA A 144 8.51 28.76 3.30
CA ALA A 144 9.17 29.96 2.78
C ALA A 144 10.41 30.37 3.60
N THR A 145 10.40 30.13 4.91
CA THR A 145 11.50 30.46 5.82
C THR A 145 12.63 29.43 5.77
N LEU A 146 12.30 28.15 5.90
CA LEU A 146 13.28 27.07 6.07
C LEU A 146 13.89 26.61 4.74
N LYS A 147 13.11 26.64 3.65
CA LYS A 147 13.59 26.26 2.32
C LYS A 147 14.64 27.23 1.76
N LYS A 148 14.62 28.49 2.22
CA LYS A 148 15.59 29.54 1.85
C LYS A 148 16.71 29.69 2.88
N ASP A 149 16.78 28.82 3.90
CA ASP A 149 17.81 28.91 4.91
C ASP A 149 19.16 28.39 4.35
N PRO A 150 20.22 29.22 4.34
CA PRO A 150 21.51 28.83 3.79
C PRO A 150 22.19 27.73 4.62
N ASP A 151 21.94 27.65 5.93
CA ASP A 151 22.58 26.64 6.80
C ASP A 151 22.01 25.25 6.51
N LEU A 152 20.68 25.16 6.33
CA LEU A 152 20.03 23.90 5.97
C LEU A 152 20.39 23.46 4.55
N THR A 153 20.44 24.40 3.60
CA THR A 153 20.90 24.09 2.23
C THR A 153 22.33 23.56 2.24
N ARG A 154 23.23 24.20 3.00
CA ARG A 154 24.62 23.73 3.14
C ARG A 154 24.69 22.32 3.73
N LEU A 155 23.97 22.05 4.82
CA LEU A 155 23.94 20.72 5.45
C LEU A 155 23.33 19.64 4.56
N GLN A 156 22.34 19.99 3.73
CA GLN A 156 21.75 19.08 2.76
C GLN A 156 22.77 18.73 1.66
N THR A 157 23.50 19.72 1.12
CA THR A 157 24.56 19.49 0.12
C THR A 157 25.72 18.70 0.71
N GLU A 158 26.14 18.99 1.95
CA GLU A 158 27.18 18.21 2.65
C GLU A 158 26.75 16.75 2.83
N ALA A 159 25.51 16.48 3.26
CA ALA A 159 25.01 15.11 3.37
C ALA A 159 24.83 14.40 2.03
N GLU A 160 24.39 15.11 0.99
CA GLU A 160 24.29 14.58 -0.36
C GLU A 160 25.67 14.18 -0.90
N GLN A 161 26.68 15.01 -0.64
CA GLN A 161 28.05 14.72 -1.02
C GLN A 161 28.62 13.54 -0.23
N GLU A 162 28.44 13.49 1.09
CA GLU A 162 28.87 12.34 1.91
C GLU A 162 28.25 11.02 1.42
N ILE A 163 26.95 11.01 1.11
CA ILE A 163 26.27 9.82 0.58
C ILE A 163 26.75 9.49 -0.83
N SER A 164 26.98 10.49 -1.69
CA SER A 164 27.52 10.27 -3.03
C SER A 164 28.95 9.74 -3.00
N GLU A 165 29.78 10.18 -2.04
CA GLU A 165 31.13 9.68 -1.83
C GLU A 165 31.12 8.23 -1.33
N LEU A 166 30.19 7.88 -0.43
CA LEU A 166 29.97 6.50 0.00
C LEU A 166 29.52 5.61 -1.16
N GLN A 167 28.52 6.06 -1.93
CA GLN A 167 28.03 5.34 -3.11
C GLN A 167 29.08 5.22 -4.21
N ALA A 168 29.92 6.23 -4.42
CA ALA A 168 31.04 6.14 -5.35
C ALA A 168 32.11 5.15 -4.85
N GLY A 169 32.31 5.05 -3.53
CA GLY A 169 33.13 3.99 -2.92
C GLY A 169 32.57 2.60 -3.21
N ASP A 170 31.27 2.42 -3.02
CA ASP A 170 30.57 1.16 -3.31
C ASP A 170 30.56 0.84 -4.80
N GLU A 171 30.43 1.84 -5.67
CA GLU A 171 30.53 1.67 -7.12
C GLU A 171 31.95 1.31 -7.56
N VAL A 172 33.00 1.82 -6.89
CA VAL A 172 34.39 1.38 -7.12
C VAL A 172 34.60 -0.05 -6.62
N VAL A 173 33.98 -0.44 -5.51
CA VAL A 173 34.01 -1.82 -4.99
C VAL A 173 33.25 -2.75 -5.95
N ARG A 174 32.10 -2.31 -6.45
CA ARG A 174 31.30 -2.99 -7.46
C ARG A 174 32.05 -3.10 -8.78
N GLN A 175 32.69 -2.04 -9.26
CA GLN A 175 33.54 -2.08 -10.46
C GLN A 175 34.75 -3.00 -10.28
N LYS A 176 35.32 -3.12 -9.06
CA LYS A 176 36.36 -4.11 -8.78
C LYS A 176 35.83 -5.53 -8.69
N LEU A 177 34.61 -5.72 -8.19
CA LEU A 177 33.90 -7.00 -8.22
C LEU A 177 33.54 -7.38 -9.64
N ASP A 178 33.08 -6.42 -10.45
CA ASP A 178 32.79 -6.56 -11.87
C ASP A 178 34.07 -6.79 -12.67
N GLU A 179 35.22 -6.18 -12.33
CA GLU A 179 36.53 -6.52 -12.90
C GLU A 179 36.96 -7.94 -12.49
N LEU A 180 36.65 -8.40 -11.27
CA LEU A 180 36.92 -9.76 -10.81
C LEU A 180 36.02 -10.78 -11.54
N ILE A 181 34.75 -10.45 -11.71
CA ILE A 181 33.76 -11.21 -12.48
C ILE A 181 34.15 -11.22 -13.95
N GLU A 182 34.51 -10.09 -14.54
CA GLU A 182 35.03 -9.98 -15.92
C GLU A 182 36.36 -10.69 -16.07
N SER A 183 37.27 -10.69 -15.08
CA SER A 183 38.50 -11.50 -15.10
C SER A 183 38.18 -13.00 -15.09
N HIS A 184 37.05 -13.39 -14.48
CA HIS A 184 36.53 -14.75 -14.49
C HIS A 184 35.78 -15.08 -15.80
N HIS A 185 35.14 -14.10 -16.46
CA HIS A 185 34.42 -14.28 -17.72
C HIS A 185 35.29 -14.09 -18.97
N THR A 186 36.41 -13.37 -18.89
CA THR A 186 37.42 -13.28 -19.98
C THR A 186 38.20 -14.57 -20.16
N ALA A 187 38.21 -15.47 -19.17
CA ALA A 187 38.64 -16.86 -19.35
C ALA A 187 37.63 -17.72 -20.15
N ALA A 188 36.38 -17.26 -20.31
CA ALA A 188 35.31 -18.09 -20.85
C ALA A 188 34.86 -17.72 -22.27
N LEU A 189 34.77 -16.44 -22.68
CA LEU A 189 34.06 -16.14 -23.94
C LEU A 189 34.62 -14.92 -24.68
N HIS A 190 35.57 -15.16 -25.57
CA HIS A 190 35.72 -14.36 -26.78
C HIS A 190 34.45 -14.49 -27.63
N LEU A 191 33.71 -13.39 -27.86
CA LEU A 191 33.05 -13.00 -29.13
C LEU A 191 32.15 -11.74 -28.98
N HIS A 192 32.73 -10.58 -29.34
CA HIS A 192 32.22 -9.28 -29.84
C HIS A 192 30.69 -9.14 -30.11
N ARG A 193 29.91 -8.19 -29.57
CA ARG A 193 29.92 -6.69 -29.45
C ARG A 193 29.34 -5.90 -30.65
N GLY A 194 28.32 -5.09 -30.35
CA GLY A 194 27.90 -3.83 -31.04
C GLY A 194 26.62 -3.30 -30.37
N SER A 195 26.65 -2.32 -29.44
CA SER A 195 26.83 -0.85 -29.53
C SER A 195 25.67 -0.07 -30.19
N SER A 196 24.82 0.57 -29.38
CA SER A 196 24.25 1.90 -29.66
C SER A 196 23.74 2.56 -28.37
N GLU A 197 23.79 3.91 -28.37
CA GLU A 197 23.83 4.85 -27.24
C GLU A 197 22.48 5.16 -26.57
N PRO A 198 22.47 5.62 -25.30
CA PRO A 198 21.26 6.02 -24.59
C PRO A 198 20.85 7.48 -24.90
N GLY A 199 19.62 7.65 -25.38
CA GLY A 199 18.97 8.95 -25.57
C GLY A 199 18.40 9.51 -24.26
N GLN A 200 18.63 10.80 -24.04
CA GLN A 200 18.19 11.60 -22.91
C GLN A 200 16.65 11.65 -22.76
N HIS A 201 16.13 11.28 -21.59
CA HIS A 201 14.74 11.55 -21.20
C HIS A 201 14.60 12.99 -20.66
N ARG A 202 14.14 13.89 -21.54
CA ARG A 202 13.48 15.14 -21.15
C ARG A 202 11.96 14.97 -21.29
N GLY A 203 11.25 15.20 -20.19
CA GLY A 203 9.89 15.77 -20.12
C GLY A 203 8.79 15.15 -20.96
N ALA A 204 7.99 14.28 -20.35
CA ALA A 204 6.64 13.95 -20.82
C ALA A 204 5.64 14.14 -19.66
N GLU A 205 5.45 15.38 -19.24
CA GLU A 205 4.17 15.82 -18.68
C GLU A 205 3.14 15.80 -19.83
N HIS A 206 1.91 15.34 -19.56
CA HIS A 206 0.73 15.28 -20.45
C HIS A 206 0.47 14.00 -21.27
N LEU A 207 0.21 12.87 -20.59
CA LEU A 207 -0.75 11.87 -21.09
C LEU A 207 -1.75 11.52 -19.98
N GLY A 208 -2.96 12.07 -20.10
CA GLY A 208 -4.02 11.99 -19.10
C GLY A 208 -4.67 10.61 -19.00
N PHE A 209 -4.15 9.78 -18.10
CA PHE A 209 -4.82 8.61 -17.57
C PHE A 209 -5.41 8.92 -16.19
N GLY A 210 -6.72 8.66 -16.03
CA GLY A 210 -7.44 8.49 -14.77
C GLY A 210 -7.29 9.59 -13.71
N ARG A 211 -8.09 10.66 -13.79
CA ARG A 211 -8.37 11.44 -12.57
C ARG A 211 -9.26 10.60 -11.68
N SER A 212 -8.88 10.39 -10.42
CA SER A 212 -9.80 9.95 -9.38
C SER A 212 -10.98 10.93 -9.34
N GLN A 213 -12.18 10.45 -9.62
CA GLN A 213 -13.40 11.19 -9.32
C GLN A 213 -13.89 10.72 -7.96
N GLN A 214 -14.17 11.67 -7.08
CA GLN A 214 -14.80 11.39 -5.80
C GLN A 214 -16.17 10.74 -6.05
N GLN A 215 -16.38 9.52 -5.55
CA GLN A 215 -17.64 8.80 -5.66
C GLN A 215 -18.15 8.41 -4.27
N ASN A 216 -19.48 8.34 -4.16
CA ASN A 216 -20.13 7.80 -2.97
C ASN A 216 -20.03 6.28 -2.99
N VAL A 217 -19.35 5.72 -1.99
CA VAL A 217 -19.24 4.28 -1.78
C VAL A 217 -19.69 3.90 -0.39
N VAL A 218 -20.17 2.68 -0.24
CA VAL A 218 -20.57 2.12 1.04
C VAL A 218 -19.52 1.12 1.51
N VAL A 219 -19.03 1.36 2.73
CA VAL A 219 -18.02 0.55 3.40
C VAL A 219 -18.58 -0.05 4.68
N ASP A 220 -17.98 -1.16 5.12
CA ASP A 220 -18.16 -1.71 6.46
C ASP A 220 -17.34 -0.86 7.45
N GLY A 221 -17.98 0.14 8.07
CA GLY A 221 -17.32 1.24 8.75
C GLY A 221 -17.78 1.45 10.20
N MET A 222 -16.95 2.13 10.98
CA MET A 222 -17.32 2.54 12.34
C MET A 222 -18.37 3.67 12.29
N PRO A 223 -19.27 3.78 13.28
CA PRO A 223 -20.41 4.72 13.27
C PRO A 223 -20.01 6.20 13.29
N ASN A 224 -18.73 6.51 13.48
CA ASN A 224 -18.17 7.86 13.43
C ASN A 224 -17.61 8.24 12.05
N VAL A 225 -17.70 7.37 11.05
CA VAL A 225 -17.21 7.61 9.69
C VAL A 225 -18.40 7.67 8.72
N GLY A 226 -18.51 8.74 7.94
CA GLY A 226 -19.51 8.88 6.89
C GLY A 226 -20.97 8.97 7.36
N GLU A 227 -21.87 8.94 6.38
CA GLU A 227 -23.32 8.93 6.57
C GLU A 227 -23.82 7.48 6.73
N GLU A 228 -24.97 7.28 7.36
CA GLU A 228 -25.59 5.97 7.46
C GLU A 228 -26.02 5.46 6.08
N ALA A 229 -25.75 4.18 5.79
CA ALA A 229 -26.09 3.54 4.52
C ALA A 229 -26.90 2.27 4.71
N THR A 230 -27.45 1.75 3.62
CA THR A 230 -28.17 0.48 3.64
C THR A 230 -27.24 -0.69 3.28
N PRO A 231 -27.44 -1.89 3.87
CA PRO A 231 -26.80 -3.11 3.38
C PRO A 231 -27.14 -3.35 1.88
N PRO A 232 -26.34 -4.16 1.17
CA PRO A 232 -25.24 -5.00 1.65
C PRO A 232 -23.90 -4.27 1.81
N VAL A 233 -22.99 -4.83 2.60
CA VAL A 233 -21.56 -4.43 2.68
C VAL A 233 -20.65 -5.62 2.40
N LEU A 234 -19.42 -5.35 1.98
CA LEU A 234 -18.39 -6.37 1.80
C LEU A 234 -17.61 -6.57 3.11
N THR A 235 -17.40 -7.82 3.50
CA THR A 235 -16.65 -8.20 4.71
C THR A 235 -15.58 -9.23 4.38
N ILE A 236 -14.54 -9.31 5.23
CA ILE A 236 -13.41 -10.24 5.08
C ILE A 236 -13.40 -11.28 6.20
N VAL A 237 -13.13 -12.54 5.85
CA VAL A 237 -13.01 -13.67 6.76
C VAL A 237 -11.64 -14.34 6.59
N PRO A 238 -10.85 -14.49 7.68
CA PRO A 238 -11.09 -13.95 9.03
C PRO A 238 -11.08 -12.40 9.03
N PRO A 239 -11.70 -11.75 10.03
CA PRO A 239 -11.68 -10.30 10.15
C PRO A 239 -10.25 -9.83 10.42
N LEU A 240 -9.62 -9.22 9.42
CA LEU A 240 -8.25 -8.73 9.47
C LEU A 240 -8.25 -7.21 9.28
N GLN A 241 -7.46 -6.50 10.08
CA GLN A 241 -7.16 -5.08 9.83
C GLN A 241 -6.18 -4.92 8.67
N ALA A 242 -5.15 -5.78 8.62
CA ALA A 242 -4.16 -5.84 7.56
C ALA A 242 -3.81 -7.29 7.22
N ILE A 243 -3.58 -7.55 5.93
CA ILE A 243 -3.13 -8.82 5.36
C ILE A 243 -1.61 -8.80 5.35
N ARG A 244 -0.99 -9.58 6.23
CA ARG A 244 0.47 -9.70 6.29
C ARG A 244 0.94 -10.86 5.43
N LEU A 245 1.79 -10.61 4.45
CA LEU A 245 2.36 -11.62 3.57
C LEU A 245 3.86 -11.79 3.86
N ARG A 246 4.34 -12.99 3.58
CA ARG A 246 5.77 -13.28 3.47
C ARG A 246 6.08 -13.57 2.01
N PRO A 247 7.30 -13.28 1.54
CA PRO A 247 7.76 -13.73 0.24
C PRO A 247 7.49 -15.22 0.03
N ASP A 248 7.03 -15.57 -1.16
CA ASP A 248 6.75 -16.94 -1.61
C ASP A 248 5.81 -17.77 -0.73
N THR A 249 5.02 -17.11 0.11
CA THR A 249 4.05 -17.78 0.98
C THR A 249 2.63 -17.40 0.58
N ASP A 250 1.87 -18.39 0.12
CA ASP A 250 0.45 -18.22 -0.20
C ASP A 250 -0.36 -17.88 1.05
N ARG A 251 -1.26 -16.90 0.92
CA ARG A 251 -2.26 -16.60 1.93
C ARG A 251 -3.64 -16.49 1.29
N ALA A 252 -4.56 -17.34 1.74
CA ALA A 252 -5.96 -17.27 1.34
C ALA A 252 -6.74 -16.37 2.30
N ILE A 253 -7.59 -15.50 1.73
CA ILE A 253 -8.62 -14.76 2.43
C ILE A 253 -9.95 -14.98 1.73
N VAL A 254 -11.05 -14.74 2.44
CA VAL A 254 -12.39 -14.88 1.88
C VAL A 254 -13.17 -13.58 2.02
N VAL A 255 -13.78 -13.13 0.93
CA VAL A 255 -14.65 -11.95 0.89
C VAL A 255 -16.10 -12.39 0.74
N ARG A 256 -16.98 -11.81 1.55
CA ARG A 256 -18.42 -12.11 1.60
C ARG A 256 -19.25 -10.82 1.59
N ALA A 257 -20.54 -10.96 1.31
CA ALA A 257 -21.52 -9.90 1.53
C ALA A 257 -22.13 -10.06 2.92
N ALA A 258 -22.45 -8.95 3.58
CA ALA A 258 -23.29 -8.92 4.76
C ALA A 258 -24.53 -8.07 4.45
N PRO A 259 -25.76 -8.64 4.50
CA PRO A 259 -26.06 -10.05 4.81
C PRO A 259 -25.64 -11.01 3.69
N GLU A 260 -25.33 -12.27 4.04
CA GLU A 260 -24.72 -13.26 3.11
C GLU A 260 -25.57 -13.55 1.87
N HIS A 261 -26.90 -13.54 2.00
CA HIS A 261 -27.82 -13.82 0.88
C HIS A 261 -27.75 -12.77 -0.24
N GLU A 262 -27.28 -11.56 0.03
CA GLU A 262 -27.12 -10.50 -0.99
C GLU A 262 -25.99 -10.78 -1.98
N TRP A 263 -25.09 -11.73 -1.70
CA TRP A 263 -24.00 -12.08 -2.61
C TRP A 263 -24.48 -12.51 -4.01
N ILE A 264 -25.67 -13.13 -4.09
CA ILE A 264 -26.27 -13.55 -5.37
C ILE A 264 -26.63 -12.36 -6.27
N ASN A 265 -26.76 -11.15 -5.68
CA ASN A 265 -27.16 -9.92 -6.36
C ASN A 265 -25.97 -9.11 -6.89
N ILE A 266 -24.73 -9.60 -6.77
CA ILE A 266 -23.55 -8.93 -7.34
C ILE A 266 -23.66 -8.89 -8.87
N GLU A 267 -23.73 -7.69 -9.42
CA GLU A 267 -23.74 -7.38 -10.86
C GLU A 267 -22.32 -7.36 -11.43
N SER A 268 -21.40 -6.70 -10.72
CA SER A 268 -19.97 -6.65 -11.08
C SER A 268 -19.11 -6.70 -9.82
N LEU A 269 -17.95 -7.35 -9.92
CA LEU A 269 -16.97 -7.48 -8.85
C LEU A 269 -15.58 -7.25 -9.44
N ASP A 270 -14.83 -6.33 -8.84
CA ASP A 270 -13.49 -5.94 -9.28
C ASP A 270 -12.50 -6.05 -8.11
N LEU A 271 -11.27 -6.43 -8.43
CA LEU A 271 -10.20 -6.71 -7.47
C LEU A 271 -8.91 -6.06 -7.94
N ARG A 272 -8.30 -5.22 -7.11
CA ARG A 272 -7.03 -4.56 -7.43
C ARG A 272 -6.22 -4.20 -6.19
N THR A 273 -5.01 -3.71 -6.44
CA THR A 273 -4.07 -3.20 -5.45
C THR A 273 -3.71 -1.75 -5.77
N ASP A 274 -3.57 -0.92 -4.74
CA ASP A 274 -3.15 0.49 -4.87
C ASP A 274 -2.14 0.87 -3.77
N PRO A 275 -0.89 1.24 -4.12
CA PRO A 275 -0.31 1.21 -5.47
C PRO A 275 -0.21 -0.23 -6.03
N ILE A 276 -0.15 -0.36 -7.36
CA ILE A 276 0.07 -1.66 -8.00
C ILE A 276 1.49 -2.13 -7.68
N VAL A 277 1.60 -3.35 -7.18
CA VAL A 277 2.86 -4.06 -6.91
C VAL A 277 2.92 -5.23 -7.90
N GLU A 278 3.84 -5.20 -8.85
CA GLU A 278 3.88 -6.13 -10.00
C GLU A 278 4.14 -7.58 -9.55
N GLU A 279 4.89 -7.73 -8.46
CA GLU A 279 5.29 -8.97 -7.83
C GLU A 279 4.16 -9.61 -7.00
N LEU A 280 3.10 -8.85 -6.70
CA LEU A 280 1.96 -9.34 -5.92
C LEU A 280 0.91 -9.99 -6.83
N ARG A 281 0.90 -11.32 -6.85
CA ARG A 281 -0.12 -12.12 -7.54
C ARG A 281 -1.40 -12.22 -6.71
N LEU A 282 -2.52 -11.98 -7.38
CA LEU A 282 -3.87 -12.16 -6.84
C LEU A 282 -4.59 -13.22 -7.68
N ASP A 283 -4.91 -14.37 -7.08
CA ASP A 283 -5.67 -15.44 -7.73
C ASP A 283 -7.08 -15.52 -7.14
N PRO A 284 -8.07 -14.82 -7.74
CA PRO A 284 -9.46 -14.88 -7.30
C PRO A 284 -10.14 -16.19 -7.73
N SER A 285 -10.81 -16.86 -6.80
CA SER A 285 -11.62 -18.06 -7.02
C SER A 285 -13.01 -17.88 -6.41
N ARG A 286 -14.04 -17.82 -7.25
CA ARG A 286 -15.43 -17.70 -6.79
C ARG A 286 -15.95 -19.06 -6.32
N ARG A 287 -16.37 -19.15 -5.06
CA ARG A 287 -16.88 -20.39 -4.44
C ARG A 287 -18.28 -20.15 -3.88
N GLY A 288 -19.30 -20.44 -4.67
CA GLY A 288 -20.70 -20.26 -4.26
C GLY A 288 -21.01 -18.80 -3.90
N GLN A 289 -21.26 -18.56 -2.60
CA GLN A 289 -21.63 -17.24 -2.06
C GLN A 289 -20.43 -16.41 -1.57
N GLU A 290 -19.22 -16.76 -1.96
CA GLU A 290 -17.99 -16.16 -1.44
C GLU A 290 -16.93 -16.01 -2.54
N LEU A 291 -16.00 -15.07 -2.36
CA LEU A 291 -14.80 -14.92 -3.18
C LEU A 291 -13.57 -15.29 -2.33
N GLU A 292 -12.92 -16.42 -2.65
CA GLU A 292 -11.61 -16.74 -2.10
C GLU A 292 -10.55 -16.02 -2.92
N ILE A 293 -9.67 -15.26 -2.28
CA ILE A 293 -8.54 -14.59 -2.93
C ILE A 293 -7.27 -15.20 -2.35
N ARG A 294 -6.44 -15.79 -3.20
CA ARG A 294 -5.10 -16.21 -2.81
C ARG A 294 -4.12 -15.12 -3.19
N LEU A 295 -3.39 -14.62 -2.19
CA LEU A 295 -2.35 -13.63 -2.37
C LEU A 295 -0.99 -14.31 -2.25
N ARG A 296 -0.10 -14.03 -3.20
CA ARG A 296 1.30 -14.47 -3.16
C ARG A 296 2.18 -13.34 -3.67
N PHE A 297 3.22 -13.02 -2.91
CA PHE A 297 4.29 -12.14 -3.38
C PHE A 297 5.42 -13.02 -3.92
N GLU A 298 5.68 -12.93 -5.23
CA GLU A 298 6.76 -13.66 -5.90
C GLU A 298 8.00 -12.77 -5.91
N GLU A 299 8.94 -13.02 -5.00
CA GLU A 299 10.15 -12.19 -4.85
C GLU A 299 11.12 -12.45 -6.03
N PRO A 300 11.42 -11.42 -6.86
CA PRO A 300 12.44 -11.52 -7.89
C PRO A 300 13.82 -11.85 -7.30
N ALA A 301 14.69 -12.49 -8.09
CA ALA A 301 16.03 -12.87 -7.63
C ALA A 301 16.93 -11.65 -7.30
N ASP A 302 16.61 -10.50 -7.89
CA ASP A 302 17.29 -9.21 -7.77
C ASP A 302 16.46 -8.17 -6.98
N PHE A 303 15.44 -8.63 -6.23
CA PHE A 303 14.62 -7.74 -5.40
C PHE A 303 15.47 -7.08 -4.31
N ASP A 304 15.41 -5.75 -4.25
CA ASP A 304 16.17 -4.98 -3.26
C ASP A 304 15.55 -5.14 -1.88
N SER A 305 16.33 -5.60 -0.90
CA SER A 305 15.87 -5.76 0.48
C SER A 305 15.43 -4.45 1.13
N ASP A 306 15.91 -3.31 0.62
CA ASP A 306 15.54 -1.97 1.09
C ASP A 306 14.16 -1.53 0.59
N GLU A 307 13.56 -2.21 -0.39
CA GLU A 307 12.19 -1.97 -0.84
C GLU A 307 11.14 -2.55 0.13
N TYR A 308 11.57 -3.38 1.09
CA TYR A 308 10.69 -3.83 2.17
C TYR A 308 10.50 -2.74 3.25
N PRO A 309 9.31 -2.69 3.87
CA PRO A 309 8.12 -3.46 3.57
C PRO A 309 7.38 -2.89 2.36
N CYS A 310 6.99 -3.76 1.42
CA CYS A 310 6.09 -3.38 0.35
C CYS A 310 4.69 -3.22 0.95
N VAL A 311 4.12 -2.03 0.84
CA VAL A 311 2.78 -1.71 1.33
C VAL A 311 1.89 -1.36 0.16
N THR A 312 0.77 -2.07 0.06
CA THR A 312 -0.29 -1.79 -0.91
C THR A 312 -1.66 -1.99 -0.27
N THR A 313 -2.71 -1.47 -0.87
CA THR A 313 -4.08 -1.64 -0.39
C THR A 313 -4.84 -2.59 -1.31
N LEU A 314 -5.28 -3.73 -0.79
CA LEU A 314 -6.23 -4.59 -1.50
C LEU A 314 -7.59 -3.89 -1.53
N GLN A 315 -8.08 -3.57 -2.71
CA GLN A 315 -9.40 -3.00 -2.92
C GLN A 315 -10.30 -4.04 -3.62
N VAL A 316 -11.45 -4.32 -3.01
CA VAL A 316 -12.52 -5.11 -3.60
C VAL A 316 -13.73 -4.22 -3.79
N VAL A 317 -14.16 -4.05 -5.04
CA VAL A 317 -15.28 -3.18 -5.40
C VAL A 317 -16.40 -4.04 -5.97
N ALA A 318 -17.59 -3.94 -5.40
CA ALA A 318 -18.77 -4.65 -5.88
C ALA A 318 -19.92 -3.69 -6.19
N LYS A 319 -20.63 -3.96 -7.28
CA LYS A 319 -21.92 -3.34 -7.60
C LYS A 319 -23.02 -4.38 -7.40
N PHE A 320 -24.04 -4.05 -6.62
CA PHE A 320 -25.18 -4.94 -6.36
C PHE A 320 -26.41 -4.47 -7.14
N LYS A 321 -27.18 -5.42 -7.68
CA LYS A 321 -28.46 -5.12 -8.35
C LYS A 321 -29.40 -4.41 -7.39
N GLY A 322 -30.00 -3.31 -7.82
CA GLY A 322 -30.92 -2.51 -7.00
C GLY A 322 -30.24 -1.52 -6.06
N HIS A 323 -28.91 -1.50 -5.98
CA HIS A 323 -28.16 -0.53 -5.18
C HIS A 323 -27.38 0.42 -6.11
N PRO A 324 -27.64 1.74 -6.07
CA PRO A 324 -26.98 2.69 -6.97
C PRO A 324 -25.50 2.93 -6.61
N GLU A 325 -25.15 2.76 -5.34
CA GLU A 325 -23.83 3.05 -4.79
C GLU A 325 -22.95 1.79 -4.78
N LEU A 326 -21.65 1.95 -5.07
CA LEU A 326 -20.68 0.85 -5.02
C LEU A 326 -20.40 0.42 -3.58
N ARG A 327 -20.06 -0.86 -3.39
CA ARG A 327 -19.58 -1.41 -2.11
C ARG A 327 -18.09 -1.60 -2.18
N LEU A 328 -17.36 -1.03 -1.22
CA LEU A 328 -15.91 -1.02 -1.20
C LEU A 328 -15.40 -1.73 0.06
N LEU A 329 -14.45 -2.63 -0.12
CA LEU A 329 -13.65 -3.23 0.95
C LEU A 329 -12.19 -2.92 0.68
N GLU A 330 -11.55 -2.23 1.62
CA GLU A 330 -10.11 -1.91 1.56
C GLU A 330 -9.38 -2.61 2.69
N ARG A 331 -8.26 -3.28 2.39
CA ARG A 331 -7.39 -3.89 3.39
C ARG A 331 -5.93 -3.72 3.03
N ASP A 332 -5.16 -3.17 3.95
CA ASP A 332 -3.71 -3.03 3.79
C ASP A 332 -3.08 -4.41 3.62
N VAL A 333 -2.27 -4.57 2.58
CA VAL A 333 -1.39 -5.71 2.36
C VAL A 333 0.02 -5.24 2.68
N VAL A 334 0.63 -5.88 3.68
CA VAL A 334 2.00 -5.59 4.11
C VAL A 334 2.85 -6.83 3.86
N ILE A 335 3.79 -6.72 2.94
CA ILE A 335 4.75 -7.78 2.62
C ILE A 335 6.03 -7.48 3.41
N SER A 336 6.52 -8.46 4.15
CA SER A 336 7.78 -8.31 4.89
C SER A 336 8.56 -9.62 4.90
N PRO A 337 9.89 -9.58 4.74
CA PRO A 337 10.72 -10.76 4.72
C PRO A 337 10.70 -11.43 6.10
N PRO A 338 10.90 -12.76 6.16
CA PRO A 338 11.06 -13.45 7.43
C PRO A 338 12.34 -12.96 8.12
N ARG A 339 12.21 -12.06 9.10
CA ARG A 339 13.37 -11.62 9.88
C ARG A 339 14.04 -12.84 10.53
N PRO A 340 15.33 -13.11 10.27
CA PRO A 340 16.07 -14.14 10.99
C PRO A 340 16.17 -13.68 12.44
N ARG A 341 15.29 -14.22 13.29
CA ARG A 341 15.39 -13.97 14.72
C ARG A 341 16.59 -14.75 15.23
N PRO A 342 17.59 -14.10 15.87
CA PRO A 342 18.66 -14.85 16.50
C PRO A 342 18.05 -15.89 17.44
N PRO A 343 18.62 -17.11 17.49
CA PRO A 343 18.08 -18.17 18.34
C PRO A 343 18.03 -17.64 19.77
N ARG A 344 16.81 -17.47 20.29
CA ARG A 344 16.65 -16.97 21.66
C ARG A 344 17.34 -17.96 22.60
N PRO A 345 18.26 -17.51 23.46
CA PRO A 345 18.90 -18.41 24.41
C PRO A 345 17.83 -19.11 25.23
N ARG A 346 17.93 -20.44 25.33
CA ARG A 346 16.95 -21.23 26.07
C ARG A 346 16.97 -20.81 27.53
N PRO A 347 15.81 -20.54 28.15
CA PRO A 347 15.79 -20.20 29.57
C PRO A 347 16.38 -21.36 30.38
N PRO A 348 17.19 -21.11 31.42
CA PRO A 348 17.63 -22.16 32.31
C PRO A 348 16.42 -22.68 33.09
N LEU A 349 15.99 -23.91 32.79
CA LEU A 349 14.93 -24.61 33.51
C LEU A 349 15.49 -25.34 34.74
N ARG A 350 14.68 -25.47 35.78
CA ARG A 350 15.05 -26.00 37.09
C ARG A 350 14.16 -27.17 37.47
N ALA A 351 14.72 -28.13 38.20
CA ALA A 351 13.98 -29.23 38.81
C ALA A 351 13.08 -28.78 39.98
N ASN A 352 13.43 -27.67 40.63
CA ASN A 352 12.59 -27.00 41.61
C ASN A 352 12.28 -25.58 41.13
N PRO A 353 11.09 -25.32 40.57
CA PRO A 353 10.72 -24.00 40.05
C PRO A 353 10.70 -22.97 41.17
N THR A 354 11.14 -21.75 40.87
CA THR A 354 11.24 -20.65 41.83
C THR A 354 10.30 -19.50 41.50
N TYR A 355 9.78 -19.42 40.27
CA TYR A 355 8.81 -18.40 39.92
C TYR A 355 7.75 -18.87 38.94
N LEU A 356 6.62 -18.18 39.00
CA LEU A 356 5.50 -18.29 38.09
C LEU A 356 5.00 -16.87 37.80
N ARG A 357 4.95 -16.46 36.54
CA ARG A 357 4.57 -15.10 36.18
C ARG A 357 3.74 -15.04 34.91
N ILE A 358 2.82 -14.08 34.87
CA ILE A 358 2.04 -13.74 33.68
C ILE A 358 2.88 -12.81 32.80
N VAL A 359 2.98 -13.13 31.51
CA VAL A 359 3.75 -12.35 30.52
C VAL A 359 2.83 -11.67 29.50
N SER A 360 1.56 -12.06 29.42
CA SER A 360 0.57 -11.31 28.63
C SER A 360 0.42 -9.87 29.14
N HIS A 361 0.14 -8.95 28.21
CA HIS A 361 -0.25 -7.59 28.55
C HIS A 361 -1.45 -7.58 29.49
N GLN A 362 -1.37 -6.72 30.52
CA GLN A 362 -2.43 -6.54 31.49
C GLN A 362 -3.08 -5.15 31.33
N PRO A 363 -4.41 -5.05 31.44
CA PRO A 363 -5.35 -6.15 31.66
C PRO A 363 -5.54 -7.02 30.42
N VAL A 364 -5.77 -8.32 30.63
CA VAL A 364 -6.07 -9.28 29.55
C VAL A 364 -7.44 -8.98 28.97
N LYS A 365 -7.54 -8.74 27.67
CA LYS A 365 -8.81 -8.46 27.00
C LYS A 365 -9.67 -9.74 26.92
N LEU A 366 -10.87 -9.71 27.50
CA LEU A 366 -11.85 -10.79 27.48
C LEU A 366 -13.03 -10.36 26.60
N VAL A 367 -13.49 -11.19 25.66
CA VAL A 367 -14.62 -10.85 24.77
C VAL A 367 -15.80 -11.74 25.14
N PRO A 368 -16.92 -11.22 25.72
CA PRO A 368 -18.07 -12.03 26.11
C PRO A 368 -18.58 -12.93 24.97
N GLY A 369 -18.58 -14.25 25.17
CA GLY A 369 -19.02 -15.19 24.14
C GLY A 369 -18.14 -15.26 22.90
N GLY A 370 -16.97 -14.62 22.94
CA GLY A 370 -15.98 -14.62 21.88
C GLY A 370 -15.07 -15.86 21.92
N PRO A 371 -14.02 -15.88 21.10
CA PRO A 371 -13.01 -16.93 21.17
C PRO A 371 -12.31 -16.93 22.53
N SER A 372 -11.79 -18.10 22.93
CA SER A 372 -11.05 -18.25 24.18
C SER A 372 -9.87 -17.26 24.24
N ALA A 373 -9.68 -16.61 25.38
CA ALA A 373 -8.55 -15.71 25.59
C ALA A 373 -7.32 -16.49 26.07
N HIS A 374 -6.19 -16.31 25.39
CA HIS A 374 -4.93 -16.99 25.70
C HIS A 374 -4.04 -16.10 26.58
N VAL A 375 -3.74 -16.56 27.80
CA VAL A 375 -2.87 -15.85 28.74
C VAL A 375 -1.53 -16.55 28.82
N ARG A 376 -0.47 -15.89 28.33
CA ARG A 376 0.89 -16.41 28.33
C ARG A 376 1.48 -16.37 29.72
N VAL A 377 1.98 -17.52 30.14
CA VAL A 377 2.62 -17.75 31.43
C VAL A 377 4.05 -18.18 31.21
N ARG A 378 4.93 -17.72 32.11
CA ARG A 378 6.31 -18.19 32.18
C ARG A 378 6.59 -18.72 33.57
N TRP A 379 7.21 -19.88 33.61
CA TRP A 379 7.76 -20.50 34.81
C TRP A 379 9.19 -20.97 34.51
N ASP A 380 9.98 -21.25 35.53
CA ASP A 380 11.33 -21.81 35.39
C ASP A 380 11.42 -23.30 35.69
N GLY A 381 10.28 -23.99 35.79
CA GLY A 381 10.24 -25.45 35.97
C GLY A 381 10.58 -26.20 34.68
N HIS A 382 11.17 -27.39 34.81
CA HIS A 382 11.23 -28.33 33.68
C HIS A 382 9.82 -28.74 33.24
N ASP A 383 9.62 -28.88 31.92
CA ASP A 383 8.31 -29.22 31.34
C ASP A 383 7.76 -30.58 31.84
N SER A 384 8.67 -31.50 32.18
CA SER A 384 8.34 -32.81 32.78
C SER A 384 7.73 -32.71 34.17
N LEU A 385 7.81 -31.57 34.86
CA LEU A 385 7.23 -31.40 36.19
C LEU A 385 5.69 -31.32 36.18
N THR A 386 5.11 -30.97 35.04
CA THR A 386 3.65 -30.88 34.84
C THR A 386 3.12 -31.91 33.85
N ALA A 387 4.00 -32.62 33.15
CA ALA A 387 3.63 -33.64 32.18
C ALA A 387 3.61 -35.04 32.81
N GLY A 388 2.82 -35.96 32.23
CA GLY A 388 2.72 -37.36 32.65
C GLY A 388 1.46 -37.69 33.45
N THR A 389 1.33 -38.97 33.86
CA THR A 389 0.16 -39.51 34.56
C THR A 389 0.08 -39.11 36.04
N SER A 390 1.22 -38.77 36.65
CA SER A 390 1.30 -38.30 38.05
C SER A 390 2.33 -37.17 38.15
N PRO A 391 2.01 -35.97 37.64
CA PRO A 391 2.96 -34.87 37.61
C PRO A 391 3.30 -34.40 39.03
N PRO A 392 4.60 -34.15 39.35
CA PRO A 392 5.01 -33.68 40.67
C PRO A 392 4.51 -32.27 40.99
N TRP A 393 4.18 -31.48 39.97
CA TRP A 393 3.57 -30.16 40.09
C TRP A 393 2.19 -30.15 39.43
N SER A 394 1.20 -29.59 40.12
CA SER A 394 -0.14 -29.37 39.58
C SER A 394 -0.41 -27.88 39.39
N LEU A 395 -0.94 -27.51 38.23
CA LEU A 395 -1.34 -26.15 37.92
C LEU A 395 -2.84 -25.98 38.17
N ARG A 396 -3.23 -24.89 38.83
CA ARG A 396 -4.63 -24.54 39.09
C ARG A 396 -4.82 -23.07 38.84
N ALA A 397 -5.91 -22.72 38.17
CA ALA A 397 -6.29 -21.33 37.95
C ALA A 397 -7.77 -21.16 38.26
N ARG A 398 -8.12 -20.01 38.82
CA ARG A 398 -9.50 -19.66 39.14
C ARG A 398 -9.74 -18.17 38.99
N CYS A 399 -10.96 -17.80 38.63
CA CYS A 399 -11.43 -16.44 38.74
C CYS A 399 -11.81 -16.15 40.20
N LEU A 400 -11.21 -15.14 40.80
CA LEU A 400 -11.51 -14.68 42.16
C LEU A 400 -12.77 -13.81 42.19
N SER A 401 -13.03 -13.06 41.11
CA SER A 401 -14.14 -12.10 41.03
C SER A 401 -15.47 -12.76 40.67
N LEU A 402 -15.45 -13.85 39.91
CA LEU A 402 -16.66 -14.54 39.44
C LEU A 402 -16.56 -16.04 39.74
N GLY A 403 -17.24 -16.49 40.80
CA GLY A 403 -17.21 -17.89 41.23
C GLY A 403 -17.83 -18.88 40.23
N THR A 404 -18.66 -18.41 39.31
CA THR A 404 -19.27 -19.19 38.22
C THR A 404 -18.47 -19.16 36.92
N PHE A 405 -17.26 -18.60 36.93
CA PHE A 405 -16.40 -18.57 35.75
C PHE A 405 -16.05 -20.01 35.32
N PRO A 406 -16.09 -20.34 34.02
CA PRO A 406 -15.79 -21.68 33.54
C PRO A 406 -14.40 -22.19 33.98
N PRO A 407 -14.18 -23.52 34.06
CA PRO A 407 -12.86 -24.08 34.33
C PRO A 407 -11.82 -23.57 33.33
N ILE A 408 -10.66 -23.15 33.84
CA ILE A 408 -9.58 -22.60 33.03
C ILE A 408 -8.70 -23.73 32.49
N GLY A 409 -8.53 -23.78 31.17
CA GLY A 409 -7.69 -24.76 30.49
C GLY A 409 -6.21 -24.38 30.53
N PHE A 410 -5.34 -25.37 30.30
CA PHE A 410 -3.88 -25.20 30.25
C PHE A 410 -3.30 -25.89 29.02
N THR A 411 -2.35 -25.23 28.36
CA THR A 411 -1.46 -25.91 27.43
C THR A 411 -0.30 -26.58 28.18
N GLN A 412 0.34 -27.57 27.55
CA GLN A 412 1.54 -28.19 28.13
C GLN A 412 2.71 -27.21 28.09
N PRO A 413 3.52 -27.11 29.16
CA PRO A 413 4.74 -26.31 29.14
C PRO A 413 5.75 -26.76 28.09
N ASN A 414 6.35 -25.77 27.43
CA ASN A 414 7.43 -25.95 26.48
C ASN A 414 8.49 -24.87 26.70
N ASP A 415 9.69 -25.29 27.10
CA ASP A 415 10.81 -24.43 27.47
C ASP A 415 10.40 -23.36 28.51
N GLY A 416 9.63 -23.77 29.51
CA GLY A 416 9.21 -22.87 30.58
C GLY A 416 8.07 -21.91 30.19
N LYS A 417 7.36 -22.16 29.09
CA LYS A 417 6.24 -21.33 28.62
C LYS A 417 5.00 -22.17 28.41
N PHE A 418 3.86 -21.65 28.83
CA PHE A 418 2.54 -22.24 28.54
C PHE A 418 1.48 -21.14 28.52
N GLU A 419 0.25 -21.51 28.20
CA GLU A 419 -0.88 -20.61 28.09
C GLU A 419 -2.05 -21.11 28.94
N LEU A 420 -2.74 -20.17 29.59
CA LEU A 420 -4.06 -20.39 30.15
C LEU A 420 -5.09 -20.12 29.05
N ILE A 421 -6.07 -21.00 28.92
CA ILE A 421 -7.17 -20.88 27.97
C ILE A 421 -8.41 -20.47 28.75
N LEU A 422 -8.86 -19.22 28.56
CA LEU A 422 -10.00 -18.66 29.25
C LEU A 422 -11.23 -18.66 28.33
N ASP A 423 -12.18 -19.55 28.60
CA ASP A 423 -13.48 -19.54 27.91
C ASP A 423 -14.39 -18.48 28.54
N THR A 424 -14.74 -17.46 27.76
CA THR A 424 -15.39 -16.26 28.26
C THR A 424 -16.92 -16.36 28.14
N PRO A 425 -17.67 -16.37 29.26
CA PRO A 425 -19.13 -16.50 29.20
C PRO A 425 -19.80 -15.29 28.54
N HIS A 426 -20.96 -15.51 27.89
CA HIS A 426 -21.72 -14.46 27.19
C HIS A 426 -22.26 -13.35 28.11
N GLY A 427 -22.52 -13.66 29.38
CA GLY A 427 -23.20 -12.75 30.33
C GLY A 427 -22.29 -11.76 31.07
N LEU A 428 -21.03 -11.60 30.65
CA LEU A 428 -20.11 -10.65 31.28
C LEU A 428 -20.44 -9.22 30.90
N LEU A 429 -20.37 -8.29 31.86
CA LEU A 429 -20.67 -6.88 31.61
C LEU A 429 -19.48 -6.18 30.94
N PRO A 430 -19.70 -5.36 29.88
CA PRO A 430 -18.65 -4.54 29.29
C PRO A 430 -17.88 -3.73 30.35
N SER A 431 -16.56 -3.62 30.17
CA SER A 431 -15.63 -2.93 31.09
C SER A 431 -15.50 -3.54 32.50
N GLU A 432 -16.17 -4.65 32.81
CA GLU A 432 -15.98 -5.38 34.05
C GLU A 432 -14.54 -5.89 34.18
N ARG A 433 -13.98 -5.81 35.39
CA ARG A 433 -12.63 -6.29 35.69
C ARG A 433 -12.71 -7.56 36.53
N LEU A 434 -12.17 -8.65 35.99
CA LEU A 434 -12.11 -9.95 36.63
C LEU A 434 -10.69 -10.21 37.12
N ALA A 435 -10.53 -10.50 38.41
CA ALA A 435 -9.26 -10.90 39.00
C ALA A 435 -9.11 -12.42 38.89
N PHE A 436 -7.95 -12.87 38.41
CA PHE A 436 -7.61 -14.27 38.28
C PHE A 436 -6.39 -14.61 39.14
N GLU A 437 -6.40 -15.80 39.69
CA GLU A 437 -5.30 -16.38 40.44
C GLU A 437 -4.82 -17.63 39.72
N LEU A 438 -3.51 -17.71 39.51
CA LEU A 438 -2.81 -18.88 39.01
C LEU A 438 -1.88 -19.39 40.11
N GLU A 439 -1.98 -20.68 40.37
CA GLU A 439 -1.26 -21.38 41.40
C GLU A 439 -0.58 -22.63 40.82
N ALA A 440 0.71 -22.81 41.13
CA ALA A 440 1.42 -24.07 40.92
C ALA A 440 1.71 -24.71 42.29
N ILE A 441 1.21 -25.92 42.48
CA ILE A 441 1.36 -26.69 43.73
C ILE A 441 2.36 -27.81 43.49
N GLY A 442 3.48 -27.75 44.20
CA GLY A 442 4.56 -28.72 44.14
C GLY A 442 4.53 -29.75 45.26
N PRO A 443 5.58 -30.60 45.31
CA PRO A 443 5.77 -31.57 46.38
C PRO A 443 5.86 -30.90 47.76
N ALA A 444 5.42 -31.60 48.80
CA ALA A 444 5.44 -31.11 50.19
C ALA A 444 4.66 -29.80 50.43
N GLY A 445 3.71 -29.45 49.55
CA GLY A 445 2.85 -28.27 49.71
C GLY A 445 3.51 -26.95 49.33
N GLN A 446 4.59 -26.97 48.55
CA GLN A 446 5.16 -25.76 47.97
C GLN A 446 4.16 -25.10 47.01
N ARG A 447 4.05 -23.77 47.05
CA ARG A 447 3.09 -23.01 46.25
C ARG A 447 3.77 -21.84 45.58
N LEU A 448 3.64 -21.74 44.26
CA LEU A 448 3.96 -20.53 43.49
C LEU A 448 2.66 -19.89 43.06
N LEU A 449 2.49 -18.61 43.33
CA LEU A 449 1.23 -17.91 43.11
C LEU A 449 1.46 -16.63 42.33
N THR A 450 0.60 -16.37 41.35
CA THR A 450 0.59 -15.13 40.59
C THR A 450 -0.85 -14.75 40.26
N THR A 451 -1.11 -13.46 40.13
CA THR A 451 -2.45 -12.93 39.83
C THR A 451 -2.39 -12.04 38.60
N PHE A 452 -3.50 -11.99 37.85
CA PHE A 452 -3.67 -11.04 36.76
C PHE A 452 -5.10 -10.53 36.69
N VAL A 453 -5.26 -9.43 35.99
CA VAL A 453 -6.57 -8.82 35.75
C VAL A 453 -6.98 -9.07 34.30
N GLY A 454 -8.15 -9.64 34.09
CA GLY A 454 -8.86 -9.60 32.82
C GLY A 454 -9.83 -8.42 32.81
N GLN A 455 -9.93 -7.73 31.68
CA GLN A 455 -10.93 -6.70 31.45
C GLN A 455 -11.84 -7.15 30.32
N VAL A 456 -13.13 -7.17 30.62
CA VAL A 456 -14.17 -7.46 29.64
C VAL A 456 -14.22 -6.32 28.64
N ALA A 457 -13.84 -6.62 27.42
CA ALA A 457 -13.96 -5.71 26.32
C ALA A 457 -15.43 -5.38 26.11
N GLU A 458 -15.73 -4.11 25.95
CA GLU A 458 -16.91 -3.72 25.21
C GLU A 458 -16.79 -4.36 23.81
N LEU A 459 -17.78 -5.17 23.43
CA LEU A 459 -17.83 -5.61 22.04
C LEU A 459 -17.85 -4.32 21.22
N PRO A 460 -16.91 -4.13 20.28
CA PRO A 460 -17.04 -3.02 19.37
C PRO A 460 -18.43 -3.12 18.76
N ALA A 461 -19.16 -2.00 18.72
CA ALA A 461 -20.42 -1.95 17.99
C ALA A 461 -20.17 -2.60 16.62
N ALA A 462 -21.04 -3.53 16.24
CA ALA A 462 -20.90 -4.17 14.94
C ALA A 462 -20.76 -3.06 13.91
N PRO A 463 -19.75 -3.11 13.02
CA PRO A 463 -19.61 -2.09 12.02
C PRO A 463 -20.93 -2.03 11.23
N GLU A 464 -21.40 -0.80 11.02
CA GLU A 464 -22.64 -0.54 10.31
C GLU A 464 -22.29 -0.09 8.90
N PRO A 465 -23.17 -0.31 7.91
CA PRO A 465 -22.95 0.22 6.58
C PRO A 465 -22.85 1.75 6.62
N ARG A 466 -21.71 2.28 6.16
CA ARG A 466 -21.48 3.73 6.09
C ARG A 466 -21.23 4.17 4.66
N ARG A 467 -21.89 5.24 4.22
CA ARG A 467 -21.62 5.92 2.96
C ARG A 467 -20.52 6.95 3.18
N ILE A 468 -19.44 6.81 2.43
CA ILE A 468 -18.32 7.74 2.43
C ILE A 468 -18.08 8.28 1.03
N ILE A 469 -17.60 9.52 0.96
CA ILE A 469 -17.01 10.08 -0.25
C ILE A 469 -15.53 9.73 -0.18
N THR A 470 -15.08 8.91 -1.11
CA THR A 470 -13.66 8.60 -1.25
C THR A 470 -13.28 8.66 -2.71
N ASP A 471 -11.98 8.71 -2.97
CA ASP A 471 -11.41 8.49 -4.30
C ASP A 471 -11.54 7.00 -4.65
N ALA A 472 -12.78 6.50 -4.66
CA ALA A 472 -13.08 5.16 -5.10
C ALA A 472 -12.79 5.13 -6.59
N PRO A 473 -11.85 4.30 -7.05
CA PRO A 473 -11.45 4.40 -8.43
C PRO A 473 -12.62 3.94 -9.29
N GLU A 474 -12.88 4.67 -10.41
CA GLU A 474 -13.95 4.38 -11.35
C GLU A 474 -14.06 2.87 -11.48
N SER A 475 -15.24 2.30 -11.19
CA SER A 475 -15.43 0.87 -11.36
C SER A 475 -14.88 0.52 -12.73
N VAL A 476 -14.01 -0.49 -12.79
CA VAL A 476 -13.53 -1.02 -14.07
C VAL A 476 -14.70 -1.79 -14.71
N ALA A 477 -15.86 -1.15 -14.88
CA ALA A 477 -16.30 -1.00 -16.24
C ALA A 477 -15.08 -0.40 -16.95
N GLN A 478 -14.21 -1.28 -17.51
CA GLN A 478 -13.34 -0.93 -18.63
C GLN A 478 -14.14 0.11 -19.36
N ARG A 479 -13.67 1.37 -19.41
CA ARG A 479 -14.36 2.38 -20.21
C ARG A 479 -14.43 1.71 -21.55
N ARG A 480 -15.59 1.10 -21.86
CA ARG A 480 -15.81 0.48 -23.15
C ARG A 480 -15.44 1.64 -24.04
N PRO A 481 -14.44 1.47 -24.91
CA PRO A 481 -14.09 2.55 -25.78
C PRO A 481 -15.40 3.09 -26.35
N PRO A 482 -15.54 4.40 -26.61
CA PRO A 482 -16.81 4.97 -27.08
C PRO A 482 -17.20 4.47 -28.49
N TYR A 483 -16.65 3.33 -28.89
CA TYR A 483 -16.85 2.56 -30.08
C TYR A 483 -16.91 1.05 -29.77
N ASP A 484 -17.67 0.32 -30.58
CA ASP A 484 -17.61 -1.13 -30.72
C ASP A 484 -16.48 -1.50 -31.70
N LEU A 485 -15.79 -2.62 -31.48
CA LEU A 485 -14.71 -3.08 -32.36
C LEU A 485 -15.12 -4.39 -33.01
N LYS A 486 -15.23 -4.42 -34.34
CA LYS A 486 -15.54 -5.62 -35.11
C LYS A 486 -14.42 -5.97 -36.06
N TYR A 487 -14.18 -7.27 -36.18
CA TYR A 487 -13.20 -7.83 -37.10
C TYR A 487 -13.93 -8.33 -38.34
N VAL A 488 -13.44 -7.94 -39.51
CA VAL A 488 -13.98 -8.31 -40.82
C VAL A 488 -12.99 -9.24 -41.49
N TYR A 489 -13.50 -10.33 -42.07
CA TYR A 489 -12.74 -11.32 -42.84
C TYR A 489 -13.17 -11.32 -44.31
N GLU A 490 -12.40 -11.94 -45.19
CA GLU A 490 -12.68 -12.04 -46.64
C GLU A 490 -14.07 -12.62 -46.94
N ARG A 491 -14.55 -13.53 -46.08
CA ARG A 491 -15.92 -14.09 -46.16
C ARG A 491 -17.04 -13.10 -45.81
N ASP A 492 -16.71 -12.03 -45.11
CA ASP A 492 -17.65 -11.03 -44.59
C ASP A 492 -17.67 -9.76 -45.45
N TRP A 493 -16.87 -9.68 -46.52
CA TRP A 493 -16.77 -8.51 -47.41
C TRP A 493 -18.06 -8.18 -48.16
N GLU A 494 -19.01 -9.11 -48.20
CA GLU A 494 -20.35 -8.89 -48.76
C GLU A 494 -21.30 -8.16 -47.79
N SER A 495 -21.00 -8.08 -46.49
CA SER A 495 -21.94 -7.64 -45.44
C SER A 495 -21.27 -6.98 -44.21
N PRO A 496 -20.28 -6.10 -44.41
CA PRO A 496 -20.50 -4.65 -44.30
C PRO A 496 -19.67 -3.82 -45.31
N THR A 497 -20.02 -2.57 -45.57
CA THR A 497 -19.25 -1.70 -46.48
C THR A 497 -18.02 -1.08 -45.80
N CYS A 498 -16.93 -0.89 -46.55
CA CYS A 498 -15.66 -0.39 -46.03
C CYS A 498 -15.67 1.13 -45.85
N TRP A 499 -16.17 1.89 -46.82
CA TRP A 499 -16.37 3.33 -46.69
C TRP A 499 -17.59 3.66 -47.57
N GLY A 500 -18.69 4.13 -46.97
CA GLY A 500 -19.94 4.37 -47.68
C GLY A 500 -20.55 3.09 -48.27
N GLU A 501 -20.63 2.99 -49.59
CA GLU A 501 -21.16 1.83 -50.34
C GLU A 501 -20.04 0.94 -50.94
N ALA A 502 -18.76 1.26 -50.71
CA ALA A 502 -17.65 0.51 -51.29
C ALA A 502 -17.49 -0.89 -50.65
N GLN A 503 -17.27 -1.89 -51.51
CA GLN A 503 -16.90 -3.25 -51.08
C GLN A 503 -15.46 -3.27 -50.55
N TRP A 504 -15.21 -4.09 -49.53
CA TRP A 504 -13.87 -4.34 -49.01
C TRP A 504 -12.96 -4.97 -50.07
N THR A 505 -11.69 -4.58 -50.07
CA THR A 505 -10.63 -5.25 -50.82
C THR A 505 -9.49 -5.71 -49.90
N LYS A 506 -8.52 -6.43 -50.48
CA LYS A 506 -7.28 -6.85 -49.80
C LYS A 506 -6.42 -5.69 -49.36
N ASP A 507 -6.62 -4.51 -49.95
CA ASP A 507 -5.84 -3.30 -49.71
C ASP A 507 -6.42 -2.42 -48.59
N ASP A 508 -7.62 -2.77 -48.09
CA ASP A 508 -8.32 -1.98 -47.08
C ASP A 508 -8.01 -2.49 -45.69
N PRO A 509 -7.27 -1.73 -44.85
CA PRO A 509 -6.90 -2.20 -43.53
C PRO A 509 -8.03 -2.07 -42.50
N ALA A 510 -8.86 -1.02 -42.62
CA ALA A 510 -9.91 -0.73 -41.67
C ALA A 510 -10.86 0.38 -42.14
N ALA A 511 -11.94 0.53 -41.39
CA ALA A 511 -13.04 1.46 -41.61
C ALA A 511 -13.76 1.82 -40.30
N TYR A 512 -14.68 2.78 -40.34
CA TYR A 512 -15.64 2.98 -39.27
C TYR A 512 -17.06 3.21 -39.80
N SER A 513 -18.05 2.79 -39.01
CA SER A 513 -19.47 3.09 -39.22
C SER A 513 -19.91 4.11 -38.17
N GLU A 514 -20.45 5.24 -38.64
CA GLU A 514 -20.89 6.34 -37.77
C GLU A 514 -21.97 5.88 -36.77
N PRO A 515 -22.00 6.47 -35.55
CA PRO A 515 -23.01 6.13 -34.57
C PRO A 515 -24.42 6.48 -35.08
N THR A 516 -25.36 5.57 -34.87
CA THR A 516 -26.80 5.80 -35.10
C THR A 516 -27.53 5.87 -33.75
N GLU A 517 -28.82 6.19 -33.74
CA GLU A 517 -29.63 6.12 -32.52
C GLU A 517 -29.66 4.71 -31.90
N SER A 518 -29.47 3.68 -32.73
CA SER A 518 -29.54 2.26 -32.33
C SER A 518 -28.19 1.58 -32.13
N SER A 519 -27.10 2.17 -32.60
CA SER A 519 -25.77 1.55 -32.57
C SER A 519 -24.66 2.57 -32.26
N PRO A 520 -23.72 2.26 -31.36
CA PRO A 520 -22.57 3.12 -31.12
C PRO A 520 -21.65 3.16 -32.36
N LEU A 521 -20.69 4.08 -32.36
CA LEU A 521 -19.61 4.11 -33.35
C LEU A 521 -19.00 2.71 -33.46
N THR A 522 -18.88 2.15 -34.65
CA THR A 522 -18.32 0.80 -34.82
C THR A 522 -17.06 0.90 -35.66
N LEU A 523 -15.91 0.49 -35.12
CA LEU A 523 -14.66 0.38 -35.86
C LEU A 523 -14.55 -1.02 -36.46
N LEU A 524 -14.26 -1.08 -37.74
CA LEU A 524 -14.15 -2.32 -38.52
C LEU A 524 -12.68 -2.52 -38.89
N ILE A 525 -12.05 -3.60 -38.43
CA ILE A 525 -10.66 -3.93 -38.76
C ILE A 525 -10.64 -5.14 -39.70
N ASN A 526 -9.98 -5.02 -40.85
CA ASN A 526 -9.84 -6.12 -41.80
C ASN A 526 -8.67 -7.01 -41.39
N GLU A 527 -8.99 -8.18 -40.85
CA GLU A 527 -8.00 -9.19 -40.46
C GLU A 527 -7.32 -9.84 -41.67
N ASP A 528 -7.94 -9.71 -42.84
CA ASP A 528 -7.46 -10.26 -44.11
C ASP A 528 -6.73 -9.24 -44.99
N PHE A 529 -6.40 -8.06 -44.44
CA PHE A 529 -5.55 -7.06 -45.10
C PHE A 529 -4.20 -7.65 -45.52
N GLU A 530 -3.83 -7.48 -46.79
CA GLU A 530 -2.65 -8.14 -47.38
C GLU A 530 -1.35 -7.75 -46.67
N GLY A 531 -1.20 -6.49 -46.27
CA GLY A 531 -0.04 -6.04 -45.50
C GLY A 531 0.09 -6.76 -44.16
N LEU A 532 -1.02 -7.01 -43.45
CA LEU A 532 -1.01 -7.71 -42.17
C LEU A 532 -0.73 -9.20 -42.35
N LYS A 533 -1.23 -9.83 -43.43
CA LYS A 533 -0.90 -11.23 -43.78
C LYS A 533 0.60 -11.40 -44.02
N LEU A 534 1.18 -10.56 -44.88
CA LEU A 534 2.62 -10.59 -45.18
C LEU A 534 3.47 -10.36 -43.92
N PHE A 535 3.04 -9.45 -43.04
CA PHE A 535 3.71 -9.22 -41.76
C PHE A 535 3.67 -10.47 -40.86
N ARG A 536 2.51 -11.13 -40.72
CA ARG A 536 2.39 -12.38 -39.94
C ARG A 536 3.29 -13.48 -40.50
N GLU A 537 3.28 -13.68 -41.81
CA GLU A 537 4.15 -14.65 -42.50
C GLU A 537 5.64 -14.34 -42.27
N ALA A 538 6.03 -13.07 -42.31
CA ALA A 538 7.40 -12.64 -42.02
C ALA A 538 7.81 -12.94 -40.58
N LEU A 539 6.92 -12.75 -39.60
CA LEU A 539 7.18 -13.09 -38.19
C LEU A 539 7.31 -14.61 -37.98
N VAL A 540 6.45 -15.42 -38.62
CA VAL A 540 6.55 -16.89 -38.59
C VAL A 540 7.85 -17.36 -39.22
N LYS A 541 8.25 -16.78 -40.37
CA LYS A 541 9.52 -17.10 -41.03
C LYS A 541 10.75 -16.75 -40.17
N ARG A 542 10.61 -15.82 -39.22
CA ARG A 542 11.63 -15.47 -38.22
C ARG A 542 11.63 -16.40 -37.00
N ASN A 543 10.79 -17.44 -36.97
CA ASN A 543 10.62 -18.39 -35.87
C ASN A 543 10.29 -17.72 -34.53
N LEU A 544 9.50 -16.63 -34.55
CA LEU A 544 8.98 -16.04 -33.32
C LEU A 544 7.90 -16.93 -32.70
N GLU A 545 7.82 -16.92 -31.37
CA GLU A 545 6.78 -17.63 -30.64
C GLU A 545 5.38 -17.10 -30.97
N GLU A 546 4.39 -18.00 -30.99
CA GLU A 546 3.02 -17.65 -31.35
C GLU A 546 2.42 -16.59 -30.42
N ALA A 547 2.77 -16.61 -29.13
CA ALA A 547 2.37 -15.59 -28.16
C ALA A 547 2.86 -14.20 -28.55
N THR A 548 4.13 -14.07 -28.93
CA THR A 548 4.75 -12.82 -29.39
C THR A 548 4.13 -12.32 -30.69
N ILE A 549 3.80 -13.24 -31.61
CA ILE A 549 3.10 -12.87 -32.86
C ILE A 549 1.71 -12.31 -32.55
N ARG A 550 0.93 -12.96 -31.67
CA ARG A 550 -0.38 -12.48 -31.24
C ARG A 550 -0.29 -11.13 -30.53
N GLU A 551 0.71 -10.92 -29.69
CA GLU A 551 0.93 -9.64 -29.00
C GLU A 551 1.19 -8.50 -30.01
N ARG A 552 2.09 -8.72 -30.98
CA ARG A 552 2.40 -7.72 -32.03
C ARG A 552 1.19 -7.41 -32.89
N VAL A 553 0.41 -8.42 -33.26
CA VAL A 553 -0.86 -8.25 -33.98
C VAL A 553 -1.86 -7.45 -33.15
N THR A 554 -2.01 -7.79 -31.86
CA THR A 554 -2.92 -7.07 -30.95
C THR A 554 -2.54 -5.60 -30.84
N ARG A 555 -1.23 -5.31 -30.76
CA ARG A 555 -0.69 -3.94 -30.74
C ARG A 555 -1.01 -3.20 -32.03
N TYR A 556 -0.84 -3.84 -33.19
CA TYR A 556 -1.22 -3.28 -34.49
C TYR A 556 -2.70 -2.90 -34.52
N THR A 557 -3.57 -3.84 -34.16
CA THR A 557 -5.02 -3.65 -34.12
C THR A 557 -5.42 -2.52 -33.17
N ALA A 558 -4.82 -2.47 -31.98
CA ALA A 558 -5.12 -1.42 -30.99
C ALA A 558 -4.74 -0.02 -31.48
N HIS A 559 -3.55 0.14 -32.10
CA HIS A 559 -3.13 1.42 -32.66
C HIS A 559 -3.99 1.84 -33.86
N LEU A 560 -4.35 0.90 -34.72
CA LEU A 560 -5.20 1.17 -35.87
C LEU A 560 -6.61 1.59 -35.42
N ALA A 561 -7.20 0.89 -34.44
CA ALA A 561 -8.48 1.26 -33.85
C ALA A 561 -8.45 2.65 -33.20
N PHE A 562 -7.40 2.96 -32.44
CA PHE A 562 -7.23 4.28 -31.85
C PHE A 562 -7.14 5.38 -32.92
N HIS A 563 -6.41 5.13 -34.01
CA HIS A 563 -6.30 6.09 -35.11
C HIS A 563 -7.63 6.31 -35.84
N LEU A 564 -8.40 5.25 -36.12
CA LEU A 564 -9.75 5.38 -36.71
C LEU A 564 -10.68 6.22 -35.82
N TYR A 565 -10.60 6.04 -34.50
CA TYR A 565 -11.37 6.86 -33.58
C TYR A 565 -10.98 8.35 -33.66
N GLN A 566 -9.68 8.65 -33.78
CA GLN A 566 -9.20 10.02 -33.99
C GLN A 566 -9.68 10.60 -35.33
N LEU A 567 -9.62 9.81 -36.41
CA LEU A 567 -10.13 10.20 -37.73
C LEU A 567 -11.62 10.53 -37.68
N TYR A 568 -12.43 9.69 -37.04
CA TYR A 568 -13.85 9.96 -36.84
C TYR A 568 -14.08 11.28 -36.09
N ARG A 569 -13.38 11.50 -34.97
CA ARG A 569 -13.52 12.75 -34.21
C ARG A 569 -13.14 13.97 -35.03
N PHE A 570 -12.07 13.87 -35.81
CA PHE A 570 -11.61 14.93 -36.70
C PHE A 570 -12.66 15.22 -37.78
N ALA A 571 -13.11 14.21 -38.52
CA ALA A 571 -14.11 14.34 -39.58
C ALA A 571 -15.43 14.92 -39.04
N LYS A 572 -15.89 14.44 -37.87
CA LYS A 572 -17.08 14.98 -37.19
C LYS A 572 -16.92 16.46 -36.85
N THR A 573 -15.78 16.85 -36.28
CA THR A 573 -15.52 18.25 -35.91
C THR A 573 -15.54 19.18 -37.13
N GLN A 574 -14.96 18.74 -38.25
CA GLN A 574 -14.99 19.52 -39.49
C GLN A 574 -16.40 19.63 -40.06
N ARG A 575 -17.18 18.52 -40.03
CA ARG A 575 -18.56 18.51 -40.51
C ARG A 575 -19.48 19.41 -39.67
N ASP A 576 -19.29 19.44 -38.36
CA ASP A 576 -20.04 20.30 -37.44
C ASP A 576 -19.67 21.79 -37.63
N ALA A 577 -18.45 22.09 -38.07
CA ALA A 577 -17.96 23.46 -38.31
C ALA A 577 -18.32 24.01 -39.70
N GLN A 578 -18.50 23.15 -40.71
CA GLN A 578 -18.78 23.53 -42.10
C GLN A 578 -19.99 24.49 -42.28
N PRO A 579 -21.11 24.36 -41.54
CA PRO A 579 -22.23 25.31 -41.66
C PRO A 579 -21.90 26.73 -41.18
N ALA A 580 -20.90 26.87 -40.31
CA ALA A 580 -20.46 28.16 -39.77
C ALA A 580 -19.34 28.81 -40.60
N ASP A 581 -18.56 27.99 -41.32
CA ASP A 581 -17.45 28.42 -42.15
C ASP A 581 -17.31 27.52 -43.39
N GLU A 582 -17.74 28.03 -44.55
CA GLU A 582 -17.67 27.32 -45.84
C GLU A 582 -16.23 27.03 -46.30
N SER A 583 -15.21 27.65 -45.68
CA SER A 583 -13.80 27.37 -45.98
C SER A 583 -13.28 26.08 -45.34
N VAL A 584 -14.05 25.47 -44.44
CA VAL A 584 -13.69 24.22 -43.77
C VAL A 584 -13.88 23.02 -44.72
N HIS A 585 -12.77 22.36 -45.04
CA HIS A 585 -12.75 21.12 -45.84
C HIS A 585 -13.11 19.91 -44.99
N VAL A 586 -14.21 19.22 -45.33
CA VAL A 586 -14.57 17.93 -44.74
C VAL A 586 -13.88 16.83 -45.55
N PRO A 587 -13.08 15.95 -44.91
CA PRO A 587 -12.39 14.89 -45.63
C PRO A 587 -13.36 13.98 -46.39
N SER A 588 -13.02 13.66 -47.63
CA SER A 588 -13.80 12.68 -48.41
C SER A 588 -13.54 11.25 -47.91
N GLU A 589 -14.44 10.32 -48.21
CA GLU A 589 -14.25 8.90 -47.85
C GLU A 589 -12.97 8.31 -48.47
N ASP A 590 -12.63 8.70 -49.70
CA ASP A 590 -11.38 8.29 -50.35
C ASP A 590 -10.14 8.85 -49.63
N GLU A 591 -10.20 10.09 -49.11
CA GLU A 591 -9.12 10.67 -48.31
C GLU A 591 -8.95 9.93 -46.98
N LEU A 592 -10.06 9.58 -46.31
CA LEU A 592 -10.04 8.79 -45.07
C LEU A 592 -9.50 7.37 -45.30
N ARG A 593 -9.89 6.75 -46.42
CA ARG A 593 -9.39 5.44 -46.84
C ARG A 593 -7.87 5.48 -47.06
N LEU A 594 -7.38 6.44 -47.85
CA LEU A 594 -5.96 6.61 -48.12
C LEU A 594 -5.14 6.87 -46.86
N GLU A 595 -5.65 7.69 -45.94
CA GLU A 595 -5.00 7.98 -44.66
C GLU A 595 -4.92 6.72 -43.78
N THR A 596 -5.99 5.93 -43.73
CA THR A 596 -6.00 4.67 -42.99
C THR A 596 -5.01 3.66 -43.60
N CYS A 597 -4.93 3.55 -44.93
CA CYS A 597 -3.92 2.74 -45.63
C CYS A 597 -2.50 3.20 -45.31
N ARG A 598 -2.25 4.51 -45.30
CA ARG A 598 -0.94 5.10 -44.97
C ARG A 598 -0.52 4.76 -43.54
N VAL A 599 -1.42 4.87 -42.57
CA VAL A 599 -1.14 4.58 -41.17
C VAL A 599 -0.93 3.09 -40.95
N ALA A 600 -1.77 2.24 -41.52
CA ALA A 600 -1.61 0.79 -41.45
C ALA A 600 -0.23 0.35 -41.98
N ALA A 601 0.18 0.83 -43.16
CA ALA A 601 1.48 0.53 -43.74
C ALA A 601 2.64 1.06 -42.88
N THR A 602 2.47 2.22 -42.25
CA THR A 602 3.48 2.81 -41.35
C THR A 602 3.62 1.99 -40.06
N LEU A 603 2.51 1.58 -39.44
CA LEU A 603 2.52 0.75 -38.23
C LEU A 603 3.24 -0.58 -38.47
N LEU A 604 2.97 -1.25 -39.58
CA LEU A 604 3.65 -2.49 -39.94
C LEU A 604 5.17 -2.28 -40.08
N LYS A 605 5.60 -1.23 -40.79
CA LYS A 605 7.03 -0.90 -40.92
C LYS A 605 7.70 -0.60 -39.59
N VAL A 606 7.05 0.17 -38.71
CA VAL A 606 7.60 0.48 -37.38
C VAL A 606 7.74 -0.79 -36.54
N MET A 607 6.73 -1.65 -36.54
CA MET A 607 6.72 -2.91 -35.79
C MET A 607 7.71 -3.96 -36.34
N GLU A 608 8.11 -3.87 -37.61
CA GLU A 608 9.19 -4.68 -38.17
C GLU A 608 10.58 -4.27 -37.66
N VAL A 609 10.78 -2.98 -37.34
CA VAL A 609 12.06 -2.38 -36.96
C VAL A 609 12.26 -2.37 -35.44
N SER A 610 11.18 -2.20 -34.65
CA SER A 610 11.22 -2.33 -33.20
C SER A 610 11.57 -3.78 -32.81
N ARG A 611 12.84 -4.01 -32.48
CA ARG A 611 13.36 -5.29 -31.96
C ARG A 611 13.05 -5.44 -30.49
#